data_AF-A0ABD2MLF1-F1
#
_entry.id   AF-A0ABD2MLF1-F1
#
_cell.length_a   1.000
_cell.length_b   1.000
_cell.length_c   1.000
_cell.angle_alpha   90.00
_cell.angle_beta   90.00
_cell.angle_gamma   90.00
#
_symmetry.space_group_name_H-M   'P 1'
#
loop_
_entity.id
_entity.type
_entity.pdbx_description
1 polymer ?
#
loop_
_entity_poly.entity_id
_entity_poly.type
_entity_poly.pdbx_seq_one_letter_code
_entity_poly.pdbx_strand_id
1 'polypeptide(L)'
;MEKRSSTGDSPLSKKIKPTRSVGRPQLENIDPAKDTLIFQELELDHYIGVPYPGMPGAQSGPVPVIRCFGVTKKGNSVCCHIHGFSPYFYINLPDSFVEADCEPFKNKLNTVVVADIRGNKDNITDAVLAVEIVEGKSLVEYSGEENSKFAKITVALPKFVPAAKRLLENQIIYQPLGAHSFTFFESNVDIEMRFMIDAKIMGCCWLELPAGKWFKRNSLSSQFSITSRCQLEVDVSWENFIAHSPEEENWSDVAQFRIHSFDIECAGRKGVFPEPQIDPIIQIANVVKLHGEEDVVVRNVFTLNTCAPIGHAEVKCFSKETDMLQAWAQFVRKLILIFLQDITSTISIFLTFWIEQNI
;
A
#
# COMPACT_ATOMS: atom_id res chain seq x y z
N MET A 1 -68.04 28.41 24.23
CA MET A 1 -66.57 28.62 24.14
C MET A 1 -65.90 27.29 24.43
N GLU A 2 -66.13 26.33 23.55
CA GLU A 2 -65.20 25.87 22.50
C GLU A 2 -63.98 25.10 23.05
N LYS A 3 -64.23 23.80 23.27
CA LYS A 3 -63.23 22.74 23.17
C LYS A 3 -62.86 22.60 21.69
N ARG A 4 -61.61 22.85 21.32
CA ARG A 4 -61.08 22.43 20.00
C ARG A 4 -60.54 21.01 20.10
N SER A 5 -61.21 20.11 19.40
CA SER A 5 -60.66 18.84 18.95
C SER A 5 -59.65 19.10 17.82
N SER A 6 -58.46 18.51 17.91
CA SER A 6 -57.62 18.28 16.73
C SER A 6 -57.11 16.85 16.77
N THR A 7 -57.84 15.97 16.08
CA THR A 7 -57.27 14.83 15.38
C THR A 7 -56.14 15.33 14.48
N GLY A 8 -54.93 14.84 14.70
CA GLY A 8 -53.75 15.19 13.90
C GLY A 8 -52.75 14.05 13.96
N ASP A 9 -52.52 13.47 12.80
CA ASP A 9 -51.74 12.27 12.51
C ASP A 9 -50.44 12.09 13.31
N SER A 10 -50.17 10.84 13.69
CA SER A 10 -48.85 10.41 14.15
C SER A 10 -47.78 10.87 13.16
N PRO A 11 -46.63 11.40 13.59
CA PRO A 11 -45.52 11.60 12.68
C PRO A 11 -45.09 10.22 12.20
N LEU A 12 -45.42 9.93 10.95
CA LEU A 12 -44.89 8.81 10.17
C LEU A 12 -43.42 8.66 10.53
N SER A 13 -43.07 7.53 11.13
CA SER A 13 -41.70 7.07 11.26
C SER A 13 -41.04 7.28 9.91
N LYS A 14 -40.12 8.25 9.80
CA LYS A 14 -39.32 8.45 8.59
C LYS A 14 -38.64 7.10 8.34
N LYS A 15 -39.17 6.35 7.37
CA LYS A 15 -38.67 5.03 7.00
C LYS A 15 -37.17 5.20 6.76
N ILE A 16 -36.38 4.43 7.49
CA ILE A 16 -34.95 4.30 7.30
C ILE A 16 -34.74 4.01 5.80
N LYS A 17 -34.10 4.93 5.07
CA LYS A 17 -33.55 4.56 3.75
C LYS A 17 -32.67 3.34 4.02
N PRO A 18 -32.85 2.23 3.30
CA PRO A 18 -32.06 1.03 3.55
C PRO A 18 -30.59 1.44 3.55
N THR A 19 -29.91 1.17 4.67
CA THR A 19 -28.46 1.38 4.79
C THR A 19 -27.83 0.77 3.55
N ARG A 20 -27.13 1.59 2.75
CA ARG A 20 -26.35 1.10 1.61
C ARG A 20 -25.52 -0.08 2.13
N SER A 21 -25.47 -1.17 1.36
CA SER A 21 -24.72 -2.37 1.76
C SER A 21 -23.33 -1.97 2.26
N VAL A 22 -22.95 -2.51 3.42
CA VAL A 22 -21.62 -2.32 4.01
C VAL A 22 -20.51 -2.78 3.05
N GLY A 23 -20.80 -3.72 2.15
CA GLY A 23 -19.83 -4.19 1.15
C GLY A 23 -19.57 -3.18 0.03
N ARG A 24 -18.46 -3.34 -0.69
CA ARG A 24 -18.19 -2.61 -1.93
C ARG A 24 -19.21 -2.97 -3.03
N PRO A 25 -19.39 -2.12 -4.05
CA PRO A 25 -20.23 -2.45 -5.21
C PRO A 25 -19.81 -3.79 -5.83
N GLN A 26 -20.75 -4.46 -6.50
CA GLN A 26 -20.43 -5.71 -7.18
C GLN A 26 -19.44 -5.44 -8.31
N LEU A 27 -18.41 -6.29 -8.40
CA LEU A 27 -17.43 -6.20 -9.45
C LEU A 27 -18.06 -6.57 -10.80
N GLU A 28 -17.85 -5.73 -11.80
CA GLU A 28 -18.23 -6.02 -13.18
C GLU A 28 -17.32 -7.12 -13.76
N ASN A 29 -17.85 -7.91 -14.70
CA ASN A 29 -17.05 -8.93 -15.35
C ASN A 29 -16.04 -8.28 -16.30
N ILE A 30 -14.79 -8.14 -15.84
CA ILE A 30 -13.68 -7.58 -16.61
C ILE A 30 -12.85 -8.69 -17.27
N ASP A 31 -12.57 -8.56 -18.56
CA ASP A 31 -11.74 -9.45 -19.38
C ASP A 31 -10.36 -8.81 -19.62
N PRO A 32 -9.27 -9.33 -19.02
CA PRO A 32 -7.94 -8.75 -19.16
C PRO A 32 -7.45 -8.63 -20.61
N ALA A 33 -7.97 -9.46 -21.53
CA ALA A 33 -7.58 -9.41 -22.94
C ALA A 33 -8.21 -8.23 -23.71
N LYS A 34 -9.28 -7.63 -23.19
CA LYS A 34 -10.10 -6.62 -23.91
C LYS A 34 -10.26 -5.32 -23.14
N ASP A 35 -10.24 -5.41 -21.81
CA ASP A 35 -10.58 -4.30 -20.94
C ASP A 35 -9.32 -3.68 -20.33
N THR A 36 -9.31 -2.35 -20.32
CA THR A 36 -8.35 -1.57 -19.57
C THR A 36 -8.79 -1.47 -18.11
N LEU A 37 -7.89 -1.73 -17.17
CA LEU A 37 -8.15 -1.52 -15.75
C LEU A 37 -7.55 -0.20 -15.29
N ILE A 38 -8.40 0.69 -14.75
CA ILE A 38 -7.99 2.01 -14.28
C ILE A 38 -8.34 2.13 -12.80
N PHE A 39 -7.36 2.49 -11.97
CA PHE A 39 -7.55 2.68 -10.53
C PHE A 39 -6.62 3.76 -9.97
N GLN A 40 -7.10 4.48 -8.96
CA GLN A 40 -6.28 5.45 -8.23
C GLN A 40 -5.49 4.71 -7.16
N GLU A 41 -4.17 4.88 -7.17
CA GLU A 41 -3.27 4.28 -6.20
C GLU A 41 -3.42 4.95 -4.81
N LEU A 42 -3.09 4.21 -3.77
CA LEU A 42 -3.12 4.67 -2.39
C LEU A 42 -1.83 4.33 -1.63
N GLU A 43 -1.41 3.08 -1.75
CA GLU A 43 -0.32 2.53 -0.98
C GLU A 43 0.48 1.56 -1.85
N LEU A 44 1.80 1.67 -1.76
CA LEU A 44 2.73 0.74 -2.35
C LEU A 44 3.54 0.06 -1.24
N ASP A 45 3.73 -1.24 -1.38
CA ASP A 45 4.71 -1.98 -0.62
C ASP A 45 5.49 -2.92 -1.56
N HIS A 46 6.49 -3.62 -1.02
CA HIS A 46 7.11 -4.73 -1.71
C HIS A 46 7.13 -6.00 -0.86
N TYR A 47 7.26 -7.13 -1.54
CA TYR A 47 7.59 -8.40 -0.90
C TYR A 47 8.57 -9.19 -1.77
N ILE A 48 9.26 -10.15 -1.16
CA ILE A 48 10.13 -11.07 -1.90
C ILE A 48 9.31 -12.26 -2.37
N GLY A 49 9.24 -12.44 -3.68
CA GLY A 49 8.52 -13.51 -4.34
C GLY A 49 9.40 -14.30 -5.31
N VAL A 50 8.73 -14.97 -6.24
CA VAL A 50 9.33 -15.69 -7.36
C VAL A 50 9.08 -14.94 -8.67
N PRO A 51 9.95 -15.09 -9.68
CA PRO A 51 9.77 -14.47 -10.98
C PRO A 51 8.44 -14.89 -11.61
N TYR A 52 7.68 -13.92 -12.09
CA TYR A 52 6.47 -14.19 -12.86
C TYR A 52 6.85 -14.53 -14.31
N PRO A 53 6.41 -15.67 -14.87
CA PRO A 53 6.82 -16.10 -16.20
C PRO A 53 6.53 -15.05 -17.28
N GLY A 54 7.55 -14.73 -18.09
CA GLY A 54 7.42 -13.78 -19.20
C GLY A 54 7.42 -12.30 -18.80
N MET A 55 7.63 -11.98 -17.52
CA MET A 55 7.84 -10.60 -17.06
C MET A 55 9.34 -10.25 -17.07
N PRO A 56 9.72 -8.95 -17.16
CA PRO A 56 11.12 -8.52 -17.16
C PRO A 56 11.82 -8.78 -15.82
N GLY A 57 13.13 -8.49 -15.77
CA GLY A 57 13.96 -8.68 -14.58
C GLY A 57 14.53 -10.09 -14.46
N ALA A 58 15.05 -10.42 -13.28
CA ALA A 58 15.65 -11.73 -13.01
C ALA A 58 14.62 -12.87 -13.19
N GLN A 59 15.02 -13.90 -13.96
CA GLN A 59 14.18 -15.07 -14.25
C GLN A 59 14.46 -16.26 -13.31
N SER A 60 15.38 -16.09 -12.36
CA SER A 60 15.78 -17.13 -11.41
C SER A 60 16.04 -16.53 -10.03
N GLY A 61 15.84 -17.35 -9.00
CA GLY A 61 16.02 -16.93 -7.61
C GLY A 61 14.89 -16.03 -7.10
N PRO A 62 14.99 -15.58 -5.84
CA PRO A 62 14.04 -14.64 -5.25
C PRO A 62 14.12 -13.27 -5.94
N VAL A 63 12.97 -12.63 -6.14
CA VAL A 63 12.86 -11.29 -6.75
C VAL A 63 11.93 -10.39 -5.94
N PRO A 64 12.15 -9.07 -5.92
CA PRO A 64 11.19 -8.15 -5.34
C PRO A 64 9.98 -8.00 -6.27
N VAL A 65 8.80 -7.97 -5.68
CA VAL A 65 7.54 -7.66 -6.37
C VAL A 65 6.91 -6.49 -5.64
N ILE A 66 6.61 -5.43 -6.37
CA ILE A 66 5.89 -4.28 -5.83
C ILE A 66 4.40 -4.63 -5.80
N ARG A 67 3.69 -4.32 -4.71
CA ARG A 67 2.23 -4.33 -4.68
C ARG A 67 1.73 -2.91 -4.57
N CYS A 68 0.77 -2.58 -5.41
CA CYS A 68 0.08 -1.32 -5.40
C CYS A 68 -1.40 -1.56 -5.07
N PHE A 69 -1.87 -0.94 -4.00
CA PHE A 69 -3.27 -0.96 -3.58
C PHE A 69 -3.98 0.29 -4.05
N GLY A 70 -5.25 0.15 -4.43
CA GLY A 70 -6.03 1.30 -4.86
C GLY A 70 -7.47 1.00 -5.18
N VAL A 71 -8.13 1.97 -5.82
CA VAL A 71 -9.59 1.94 -6.08
C VAL A 71 -9.92 2.41 -7.48
N THR A 72 -10.73 1.61 -8.17
CA THR A 72 -11.33 2.02 -9.44
C THR A 72 -12.33 3.18 -9.24
N LYS A 73 -12.60 3.97 -10.28
CA LYS A 73 -13.62 5.04 -10.23
C LYS A 73 -15.01 4.56 -9.76
N LYS A 74 -15.33 3.28 -9.98
CA LYS A 74 -16.58 2.61 -9.55
C LYS A 74 -16.56 2.13 -8.09
N GLY A 75 -15.49 2.37 -7.34
CA GLY A 75 -15.37 1.99 -5.92
C GLY A 75 -14.90 0.55 -5.66
N ASN A 76 -14.44 -0.18 -6.68
CA ASN A 76 -13.87 -1.51 -6.50
C ASN A 76 -12.41 -1.45 -6.03
N SER A 77 -12.05 -2.27 -5.03
CA SER A 77 -10.66 -2.34 -4.53
C SER A 77 -9.77 -3.21 -5.42
N VAL A 78 -8.54 -2.76 -5.63
CA VAL A 78 -7.52 -3.38 -6.48
C VAL A 78 -6.25 -3.66 -5.67
N CYS A 79 -5.68 -4.83 -5.86
CA CYS A 79 -4.31 -5.18 -5.49
C CYS A 79 -3.56 -5.52 -6.79
N CYS A 80 -2.61 -4.69 -7.18
CA CYS A 80 -1.83 -4.86 -8.41
C CYS A 80 -0.41 -5.31 -8.05
N HIS A 81 -0.02 -6.51 -8.47
CA HIS A 81 1.33 -7.02 -8.36
C HIS A 81 2.13 -6.58 -9.59
N ILE A 82 3.16 -5.77 -9.38
CA ILE A 82 3.99 -5.19 -10.43
C ILE A 82 5.36 -5.89 -10.42
N HIS A 83 5.70 -6.52 -11.55
CA HIS A 83 6.83 -7.43 -11.68
C HIS A 83 7.98 -6.84 -12.49
N GLY A 84 9.19 -7.25 -12.15
CA GLY A 84 10.39 -7.03 -12.96
C GLY A 84 11.18 -5.76 -12.68
N PHE A 85 10.83 -5.04 -11.62
CA PHE A 85 11.63 -3.93 -11.12
C PHE A 85 12.77 -4.45 -10.23
N SER A 86 14.00 -3.94 -10.40
CA SER A 86 15.17 -4.36 -9.61
C SER A 86 15.85 -3.15 -8.97
N PRO A 87 16.26 -3.24 -7.70
CA PRO A 87 16.93 -2.15 -7.01
C PRO A 87 18.33 -1.88 -7.58
N TYR A 88 18.76 -0.63 -7.51
CA TYR A 88 20.09 -0.23 -7.95
C TYR A 88 20.62 0.96 -7.13
N PHE A 89 21.92 1.19 -7.23
CA PHE A 89 22.60 2.37 -6.69
C PHE A 89 23.74 2.78 -7.62
N TYR A 90 24.36 3.94 -7.35
CA TYR A 90 25.45 4.45 -8.18
C TYR A 90 26.75 4.61 -7.41
N ILE A 91 27.86 4.49 -8.13
CA ILE A 91 29.22 4.81 -7.64
C ILE A 91 29.96 5.65 -8.66
N ASN A 92 30.90 6.50 -8.23
CA ASN A 92 31.80 7.20 -9.15
C ASN A 92 32.81 6.23 -9.78
N LEU A 93 33.18 6.49 -11.05
CA LEU A 93 34.20 5.75 -11.78
C LEU A 93 35.36 6.67 -12.19
N PRO A 94 36.60 6.14 -12.30
CA PRO A 94 37.68 6.85 -12.96
C PRO A 94 37.51 6.84 -14.48
N ASP A 95 38.09 7.81 -15.18
CA ASP A 95 38.00 7.93 -16.64
C ASP A 95 38.54 6.70 -17.38
N SER A 96 39.48 5.99 -16.77
CA SER A 96 40.09 4.76 -17.28
C SER A 96 39.13 3.57 -17.32
N PHE A 97 38.00 3.61 -16.59
CA PHE A 97 37.00 2.55 -16.63
C PHE A 97 36.19 2.63 -17.93
N VAL A 98 36.12 1.51 -18.64
CA VAL A 98 35.45 1.40 -19.95
C VAL A 98 34.43 0.27 -19.97
N GLU A 99 33.60 0.21 -21.00
CA GLU A 99 32.54 -0.82 -21.13
C GLU A 99 33.06 -2.27 -21.01
N ALA A 100 34.29 -2.52 -21.46
CA ALA A 100 34.91 -3.85 -21.34
C ALA A 100 35.17 -4.28 -19.88
N ASP A 101 35.19 -3.33 -18.94
CA ASP A 101 35.36 -3.59 -17.50
C ASP A 101 34.04 -3.92 -16.79
N CYS A 102 32.88 -3.57 -17.36
CA CYS A 102 31.56 -3.74 -16.73
C CYS A 102 31.30 -5.20 -16.34
N GLU A 103 31.44 -6.13 -17.30
CA GLU A 103 31.16 -7.55 -17.07
C GLU A 103 32.16 -8.21 -16.09
N PRO A 104 33.50 -8.03 -16.23
CA PRO A 104 34.46 -8.49 -15.24
C PRO A 104 34.22 -7.95 -13.83
N PHE A 105 33.87 -6.66 -13.70
CA PHE A 105 33.59 -6.02 -12.42
C PHE A 105 32.30 -6.57 -11.80
N LYS A 106 31.21 -6.65 -12.58
CA LYS A 106 29.94 -7.26 -12.19
C LYS A 106 30.13 -8.67 -11.64
N ASN A 107 30.88 -9.52 -12.34
CA ASN A 107 31.08 -10.92 -11.96
C ASN A 107 31.88 -11.08 -10.66
N LYS A 108 32.91 -10.24 -10.46
CA LYS A 108 33.67 -10.22 -9.20
C LYS A 108 32.83 -9.69 -8.03
N LEU A 109 32.09 -8.60 -8.22
CA LEU A 109 31.18 -8.07 -7.20
C LEU A 109 30.10 -9.09 -6.85
N ASN A 110 29.50 -9.75 -7.84
CA ASN A 110 28.54 -10.82 -7.63
C ASN A 110 29.11 -11.93 -6.75
N THR A 111 30.32 -12.41 -7.07
CA THR A 111 30.99 -13.49 -6.33
C THR A 111 31.15 -13.14 -4.84
N VAL A 112 31.63 -11.94 -4.54
CA VAL A 112 31.85 -11.54 -3.14
C VAL A 112 30.54 -11.27 -2.39
N VAL A 113 29.52 -10.71 -3.05
CA VAL A 113 28.20 -10.49 -2.43
C VAL A 113 27.52 -11.81 -2.14
N VAL A 114 27.58 -12.79 -3.05
CA VAL A 114 27.03 -14.13 -2.83
C VAL A 114 27.77 -14.85 -1.70
N ALA A 115 29.10 -14.73 -1.64
CA ALA A 115 29.90 -15.32 -0.56
C ALA A 115 29.61 -14.72 0.84
N ASP A 116 29.12 -13.48 0.90
CA ASP A 116 28.72 -12.80 2.14
C ASP A 116 27.36 -13.29 2.68
N ILE A 117 26.57 -14.00 1.87
CA ILE A 117 25.24 -14.51 2.27
C ILE A 117 25.39 -15.64 3.30
N ARG A 118 24.93 -15.37 4.53
CA ARG A 118 24.92 -16.39 5.60
C ARG A 118 23.91 -17.50 5.30
N GLY A 119 24.42 -18.68 4.98
CA GLY A 119 23.64 -19.91 4.85
C GLY A 119 22.79 -20.03 3.59
N ASN A 120 22.97 -19.14 2.61
CA ASN A 120 22.34 -19.06 1.28
C ASN A 120 21.17 -20.03 1.00
N LYS A 121 20.09 -19.92 1.79
CA LYS A 121 18.97 -20.89 1.76
C LYS A 121 18.21 -20.87 0.44
N ASP A 122 18.19 -19.72 -0.23
CA ASP A 122 17.47 -19.49 -1.48
C ASP A 122 18.31 -19.85 -2.71
N ASN A 123 19.51 -20.45 -2.53
CA ASN A 123 20.45 -20.82 -3.59
C ASN A 123 20.71 -19.66 -4.58
N ILE A 124 20.95 -18.47 -4.05
CA ILE A 124 21.17 -17.26 -4.85
C ILE A 124 22.52 -17.38 -5.55
N THR A 125 22.51 -17.32 -6.89
CA THR A 125 23.69 -17.32 -7.76
C THR A 125 24.03 -15.92 -8.26
N ASP A 126 23.00 -15.09 -8.46
CA ASP A 126 23.12 -13.77 -9.04
C ASP A 126 22.55 -12.74 -8.06
N ALA A 127 23.43 -12.16 -7.25
CA ALA A 127 23.12 -11.04 -6.37
C ALA A 127 23.28 -9.68 -7.09
N VAL A 128 24.21 -9.59 -8.05
CA VAL A 128 24.40 -8.41 -8.91
C VAL A 128 23.92 -8.77 -10.31
N LEU A 129 22.94 -8.04 -10.82
CA LEU A 129 22.29 -8.31 -12.09
C LEU A 129 22.97 -7.59 -13.25
N ALA A 130 23.35 -6.32 -13.06
CA ALA A 130 23.96 -5.51 -14.10
C ALA A 130 24.90 -4.46 -13.51
N VAL A 131 25.90 -4.07 -14.31
CA VAL A 131 26.73 -2.88 -14.10
C VAL A 131 26.77 -2.13 -15.42
N GLU A 132 26.31 -0.89 -15.42
CA GLU A 132 26.20 -0.06 -16.62
C GLU A 132 26.93 1.26 -16.38
N ILE A 133 27.68 1.76 -17.38
CA ILE A 133 28.27 3.11 -17.29
C ILE A 133 27.17 4.13 -17.60
N VAL A 134 27.05 5.12 -16.72
CA VAL A 134 26.18 6.27 -16.94
C VAL A 134 26.99 7.55 -16.75
N GLU A 135 26.63 8.58 -17.50
CA GLU A 135 27.25 9.91 -17.39
C GLU A 135 26.28 10.86 -16.70
N GLY A 136 26.81 11.68 -15.80
CA GLY A 136 26.00 12.66 -15.08
C GLY A 136 26.85 13.59 -14.22
N LYS A 137 26.20 14.25 -13.28
CA LYS A 137 26.86 15.14 -12.31
C LYS A 137 26.43 14.78 -10.90
N SER A 138 27.38 14.87 -9.98
CA SER A 138 27.07 14.84 -8.55
C SER A 138 26.26 16.08 -8.18
N LEU A 139 25.23 15.91 -7.36
CA LEU A 139 24.54 17.02 -6.69
C LEU A 139 25.35 17.57 -5.50
N VAL A 140 26.32 16.78 -5.02
CA VAL A 140 27.25 17.19 -3.98
C VAL A 140 28.35 18.01 -4.63
N GLU A 141 28.40 19.29 -4.27
CA GLU A 141 29.36 20.30 -4.72
C GLU A 141 29.33 20.60 -6.23
N TYR A 142 29.68 21.83 -6.58
CA TYR A 142 29.83 22.22 -7.98
C TYR A 142 31.22 21.83 -8.48
N SER A 143 31.28 20.88 -9.41
CA SER A 143 32.52 20.35 -10.00
C SER A 143 32.79 20.83 -11.42
N GLY A 144 31.98 21.75 -11.94
CA GLY A 144 32.08 22.28 -13.30
C GLY A 144 30.96 21.79 -14.22
N GLU A 145 31.15 22.05 -15.51
CA GLU A 145 30.11 21.77 -16.52
C GLU A 145 30.22 20.39 -17.18
N GLU A 146 31.33 19.70 -16.99
CA GLU A 146 31.58 18.39 -17.59
C GLU A 146 30.88 17.28 -16.80
N ASN A 147 30.44 16.24 -17.53
CA ASN A 147 29.87 15.05 -16.90
C ASN A 147 31.00 14.14 -16.40
N SER A 148 30.74 13.48 -15.27
CA SER A 148 31.58 12.41 -14.73
C SER A 148 30.96 11.04 -15.04
N LYS A 149 31.80 10.01 -15.08
CA LYS A 149 31.36 8.62 -15.21
C LYS A 149 30.93 8.04 -13.87
N PHE A 150 29.82 7.31 -13.89
CA PHE A 150 29.31 6.54 -12.76
C PHE A 150 28.98 5.12 -13.21
N ALA A 151 29.02 4.17 -12.28
CA ALA A 151 28.46 2.85 -12.51
C ALA A 151 27.06 2.78 -11.89
N LYS A 152 26.05 2.45 -12.68
CA LYS A 152 24.75 2.00 -12.18
C LYS A 152 24.85 0.50 -11.87
N ILE A 153 24.75 0.14 -10.60
CA ILE A 153 24.84 -1.25 -10.14
C ILE A 153 23.45 -1.73 -9.77
N THR A 154 22.88 -2.60 -10.59
CA THR A 154 21.58 -3.24 -10.36
C THR A 154 21.77 -4.55 -9.63
N VAL A 155 21.03 -4.76 -8.54
CA VAL A 155 21.13 -5.94 -7.67
C VAL A 155 19.80 -6.69 -7.60
N ALA A 156 19.84 -7.98 -7.28
CA ALA A 156 18.67 -8.84 -7.34
C ALA A 156 17.65 -8.56 -6.24
N LEU A 157 18.10 -8.12 -5.06
CA LEU A 157 17.26 -7.90 -3.88
C LEU A 157 17.66 -6.62 -3.14
N PRO A 158 16.73 -5.89 -2.51
CA PRO A 158 17.05 -4.65 -1.79
C PRO A 158 18.15 -4.82 -0.73
N LYS A 159 18.16 -5.97 -0.04
CA LYS A 159 19.18 -6.33 0.97
C LYS A 159 20.62 -6.36 0.42
N PHE A 160 20.80 -6.48 -0.89
CA PHE A 160 22.13 -6.52 -1.50
C PHE A 160 22.72 -5.15 -1.75
N VAL A 161 21.93 -4.07 -1.74
CA VAL A 161 22.45 -2.69 -1.84
C VAL A 161 23.39 -2.36 -0.66
N PRO A 162 22.98 -2.47 0.62
CA PRO A 162 23.87 -2.18 1.74
C PRO A 162 25.02 -3.19 1.86
N ALA A 163 24.82 -4.45 1.43
CA ALA A 163 25.87 -5.46 1.43
C ALA A 163 26.97 -5.14 0.39
N ALA A 164 26.59 -4.85 -0.85
CA ALA A 164 27.52 -4.48 -1.92
C ALA A 164 28.29 -3.20 -1.59
N LYS A 165 27.61 -2.18 -1.05
CA LYS A 165 28.25 -0.96 -0.55
C LYS A 165 29.34 -1.26 0.48
N ARG A 166 28.98 -1.97 1.55
CA ARG A 166 29.94 -2.34 2.62
C ARG A 166 31.14 -3.13 2.08
N LEU A 167 30.92 -4.04 1.13
CA LEU A 167 32.01 -4.85 0.55
C LEU A 167 32.94 -3.99 -0.32
N LEU A 168 32.38 -3.09 -1.13
CA LEU A 168 33.14 -2.13 -1.94
C LEU A 168 33.95 -1.14 -1.08
N GLU A 169 33.45 -0.75 0.10
CA GLU A 169 34.16 0.12 1.04
C GLU A 169 35.35 -0.58 1.72
N ASN A 170 35.24 -1.88 1.98
CA ASN A 170 36.17 -2.59 2.86
C ASN A 170 37.15 -3.51 2.12
N GLN A 171 36.98 -3.73 0.81
CA GLN A 171 37.74 -4.73 0.06
C GLN A 171 38.06 -4.28 -1.37
N ILE A 172 39.24 -4.66 -1.86
CA ILE A 172 39.58 -4.52 -3.28
C ILE A 172 38.95 -5.68 -4.06
N ILE A 173 37.79 -5.43 -4.65
CA ILE A 173 37.02 -6.42 -5.41
C ILE A 173 37.52 -6.55 -6.86
N TYR A 174 37.90 -5.43 -7.47
CA TYR A 174 38.38 -5.36 -8.85
C TYR A 174 39.72 -4.63 -8.92
N GLN A 175 40.78 -5.36 -9.26
CA GLN A 175 42.16 -4.85 -9.23
C GLN A 175 42.36 -3.56 -10.06
N PRO A 176 41.77 -3.37 -11.26
CA PRO A 176 41.85 -2.10 -11.98
C PRO A 176 41.27 -0.89 -11.22
N LEU A 177 40.37 -1.13 -10.26
CA LEU A 177 39.81 -0.12 -9.35
C LEU A 177 40.45 -0.17 -7.95
N GLY A 178 41.55 -0.91 -7.74
CA GLY A 178 42.10 -1.15 -6.41
C GLY A 178 42.65 0.08 -5.69
N ALA A 179 43.03 1.12 -6.43
CA ALA A 179 43.45 2.42 -5.88
C ALA A 179 42.34 3.48 -5.92
N HIS A 180 41.16 3.14 -6.46
CA HIS A 180 40.06 4.09 -6.64
C HIS A 180 39.26 4.21 -5.33
N SER A 181 38.94 5.45 -4.95
CA SER A 181 38.09 5.72 -3.79
C SER A 181 36.64 5.86 -4.24
N PHE A 182 35.78 4.94 -3.78
CA PHE A 182 34.37 4.95 -4.11
C PHE A 182 33.59 5.95 -3.26
N THR A 183 32.80 6.77 -3.95
CA THR A 183 31.69 7.56 -3.41
C THR A 183 30.40 6.90 -3.87
N PHE A 184 29.46 6.73 -2.94
CA PHE A 184 28.19 6.05 -3.19
C PHE A 184 27.07 7.07 -3.27
N PHE A 185 26.21 6.91 -4.27
CA PHE A 185 25.05 7.76 -4.48
C PHE A 185 23.80 6.89 -4.49
N GLU A 186 22.74 7.41 -3.87
CA GLU A 186 21.41 6.79 -3.87
C GLU A 186 21.35 5.37 -3.27
N SER A 187 22.39 4.98 -2.53
CA SER A 187 22.52 3.66 -1.85
C SER A 187 21.58 3.47 -0.65
N ASN A 188 20.81 4.49 -0.28
CA ASN A 188 19.91 4.53 0.86
C ASN A 188 18.46 4.86 0.47
N VAL A 189 18.12 4.71 -0.81
CA VAL A 189 16.76 4.94 -1.30
C VAL A 189 16.00 3.62 -1.30
N ASP A 190 14.83 3.60 -0.65
CA ASP A 190 13.97 2.42 -0.60
C ASP A 190 13.44 2.05 -2.00
N ILE A 191 13.21 0.77 -2.23
CA ILE A 191 12.83 0.27 -3.57
C ILE A 191 11.48 0.83 -4.02
N GLU A 192 10.54 1.06 -3.11
CA GLU A 192 9.24 1.67 -3.40
C GLU A 192 9.40 3.13 -3.86
N MET A 193 10.19 3.91 -3.13
CA MET A 193 10.50 5.30 -3.49
C MET A 193 11.19 5.37 -4.84
N ARG A 194 12.17 4.49 -5.06
CA ARG A 194 12.87 4.35 -6.33
C ARG A 194 11.89 4.03 -7.47
N PHE A 195 11.06 3.02 -7.26
CA PHE A 195 10.08 2.57 -8.24
C PHE A 195 9.09 3.68 -8.60
N MET A 196 8.59 4.44 -7.62
CA MET A 196 7.70 5.57 -7.87
C MET A 196 8.37 6.65 -8.72
N ILE A 197 9.63 7.00 -8.44
CA ILE A 197 10.39 7.98 -9.22
C ILE A 197 10.57 7.50 -10.66
N ASP A 198 11.06 6.28 -10.86
CA ASP A 198 11.39 5.74 -12.18
C ASP A 198 10.14 5.52 -13.05
N ALA A 199 9.06 5.02 -12.44
CA ALA A 199 7.78 4.80 -13.11
C ALA A 199 6.90 6.06 -13.17
N LYS A 200 7.39 7.20 -12.64
CA LYS A 200 6.67 8.48 -12.57
C LYS A 200 5.31 8.38 -11.87
N ILE A 201 5.21 7.49 -10.88
CA ILE A 201 4.05 7.40 -10.00
C ILE A 201 4.15 8.54 -9.00
N MET A 202 3.16 9.43 -9.04
CA MET A 202 2.97 10.47 -8.04
C MET A 202 1.95 10.00 -7.02
N GLY A 203 2.01 10.56 -5.81
CA GLY A 203 1.10 10.19 -4.74
C GLY A 203 -0.37 10.36 -5.13
N CYS A 204 -1.16 9.32 -4.90
CA CYS A 204 -2.57 9.20 -5.23
C CYS A 204 -2.89 9.42 -6.72
N CYS A 205 -1.97 9.12 -7.64
CA CYS A 205 -2.23 9.24 -9.07
C CYS A 205 -3.06 8.06 -9.62
N TRP A 206 -3.57 8.22 -10.85
CA TRP A 206 -4.29 7.16 -11.54
C TRP A 206 -3.32 6.26 -12.31
N LEU A 207 -3.46 4.95 -12.10
CA LEU A 207 -2.76 3.93 -12.85
C LEU A 207 -3.71 3.28 -13.85
N GLU A 208 -3.23 3.14 -15.07
CA GLU A 208 -3.93 2.49 -16.17
C GLU A 208 -3.15 1.23 -16.60
N LEU A 209 -3.84 0.10 -16.59
CA LEU A 209 -3.35 -1.18 -17.11
C LEU A 209 -4.05 -1.46 -18.46
N PRO A 210 -3.35 -1.30 -19.60
CA PRO A 210 -3.94 -1.49 -20.93
C PRO A 210 -4.42 -2.93 -21.18
N ALA A 211 -5.44 -3.09 -22.01
CA ALA A 211 -5.93 -4.41 -22.43
C ALA A 211 -4.80 -5.30 -22.99
N GLY A 212 -4.78 -6.57 -22.58
CA GLY A 212 -3.79 -7.58 -22.98
C GLY A 212 -2.43 -7.45 -22.28
N LYS A 213 -2.25 -6.47 -21.39
CA LYS A 213 -0.99 -6.22 -20.69
C LYS A 213 -0.96 -6.65 -19.23
N TRP A 214 -2.12 -6.91 -18.65
CA TRP A 214 -2.29 -7.36 -17.27
C TRP A 214 -3.02 -8.71 -17.22
N PHE A 215 -2.88 -9.40 -16.11
CA PHE A 215 -3.47 -10.72 -15.89
C PHE A 215 -4.26 -10.73 -14.58
N LYS A 216 -5.34 -11.50 -14.51
CA LYS A 216 -5.94 -11.83 -13.21
C LYS A 216 -4.95 -12.70 -12.45
N ARG A 217 -4.73 -12.37 -11.18
CA ARG A 217 -3.93 -13.22 -10.29
C ARG A 217 -4.57 -14.62 -10.21
N ASN A 218 -3.74 -15.64 -10.04
CA ASN A 218 -4.13 -17.07 -10.09
C ASN A 218 -4.58 -17.59 -11.47
N SER A 219 -4.34 -16.87 -12.58
CA SER A 219 -4.68 -17.33 -13.93
C SER A 219 -3.70 -18.36 -14.52
N LEU A 220 -2.40 -18.23 -14.21
CA LEU A 220 -1.35 -19.06 -14.81
C LEU A 220 -0.93 -20.27 -13.97
N SER A 221 -0.87 -20.12 -12.65
CA SER A 221 -0.36 -21.15 -11.74
C SER A 221 -0.86 -20.91 -10.32
N SER A 222 -1.05 -22.01 -9.58
CA SER A 222 -1.36 -21.99 -8.15
C SER A 222 -0.23 -21.38 -7.30
N GLN A 223 0.97 -21.23 -7.86
CA GLN A 223 2.09 -20.54 -7.23
C GLN A 223 1.81 -19.04 -7.02
N PHE A 224 0.94 -18.45 -7.85
CA PHE A 224 0.53 -17.04 -7.78
C PHE A 224 -0.91 -16.94 -7.27
N SER A 225 -1.15 -17.49 -6.08
CA SER A 225 -2.46 -17.45 -5.44
C SER A 225 -2.86 -16.03 -5.05
N ILE A 226 -4.17 -15.81 -4.91
CA ILE A 226 -4.76 -14.61 -4.30
C ILE A 226 -4.28 -14.50 -2.85
N THR A 227 -3.78 -13.34 -2.46
CA THR A 227 -3.22 -13.07 -1.12
C THR A 227 -3.89 -11.89 -0.42
N SER A 228 -4.55 -11.01 -1.17
CA SER A 228 -5.26 -9.85 -0.64
C SER A 228 -6.74 -10.15 -0.36
N ARG A 229 -7.42 -9.18 0.25
CA ARG A 229 -8.90 -9.16 0.36
C ARG A 229 -9.54 -8.20 -0.65
N CYS A 230 -8.77 -7.69 -1.61
CA CYS A 230 -9.28 -6.83 -2.67
C CYS A 230 -10.25 -7.59 -3.57
N GLN A 231 -11.15 -6.85 -4.24
CA GLN A 231 -12.08 -7.46 -5.20
C GLN A 231 -11.36 -7.89 -6.48
N LEU A 232 -10.36 -7.11 -6.89
CA LEU A 232 -9.47 -7.40 -7.99
C LEU A 232 -8.05 -7.61 -7.46
N GLU A 233 -7.45 -8.74 -7.81
CA GLU A 233 -6.01 -8.96 -7.65
C GLU A 233 -5.44 -9.32 -9.01
N VAL A 234 -4.43 -8.56 -9.45
CA VAL A 234 -3.92 -8.60 -10.83
C VAL A 234 -2.40 -8.58 -10.85
N ASP A 235 -1.83 -9.01 -11.96
CA ASP A 235 -0.40 -9.00 -12.25
C ASP A 235 -0.10 -8.15 -13.49
N VAL A 236 0.97 -7.35 -13.45
CA VAL A 236 1.44 -6.56 -14.59
C VAL A 236 2.97 -6.44 -14.59
N SER A 237 3.58 -6.27 -15.76
CA SER A 237 4.98 -5.85 -15.86
C SER A 237 5.13 -4.39 -15.49
N TRP A 238 6.23 -4.03 -14.85
CA TRP A 238 6.55 -2.63 -14.55
C TRP A 238 6.67 -1.74 -15.81
N GLU A 239 6.89 -2.33 -16.98
CA GLU A 239 7.01 -1.64 -18.27
C GLU A 239 5.67 -1.48 -19.02
N ASN A 240 4.59 -2.09 -18.52
CA ASN A 240 3.34 -2.24 -19.26
C ASN A 240 2.12 -1.57 -18.57
N PHE A 241 2.34 -0.60 -17.69
CA PHE A 241 1.29 0.27 -17.15
C PHE A 241 1.60 1.74 -17.43
N ILE A 242 0.59 2.59 -17.28
CA ILE A 242 0.69 4.04 -17.45
C ILE A 242 0.33 4.70 -16.13
N ALA A 243 1.22 5.56 -15.63
CA ALA A 243 0.94 6.46 -14.51
C ALA A 243 0.54 7.82 -15.08
N HIS A 244 -0.67 8.28 -14.76
CA HIS A 244 -1.20 9.55 -15.23
C HIS A 244 -0.92 10.67 -14.24
N SER A 245 -0.52 11.84 -14.74
CA SER A 245 -0.27 12.99 -13.86
C SER A 245 -1.59 13.56 -13.32
N PRO A 246 -1.69 13.86 -12.01
CA PRO A 246 -2.85 14.57 -11.46
C PRO A 246 -3.05 15.98 -12.04
N GLU A 247 -2.04 16.54 -12.70
CA GLU A 247 -2.12 17.85 -13.38
C GLU A 247 -2.85 17.78 -14.73
N GLU A 248 -3.02 16.58 -15.30
CA GLU A 248 -3.77 16.39 -16.53
C GLU A 248 -5.28 16.48 -16.27
N GLU A 249 -6.01 17.17 -17.16
CA GLU A 249 -7.43 17.52 -16.96
C GLU A 249 -8.33 16.31 -16.63
N ASN A 250 -8.07 15.16 -17.26
CA ASN A 250 -8.88 13.94 -17.09
C ASN A 250 -8.50 13.07 -15.89
N TRP A 251 -7.45 13.44 -15.14
CA TRP A 251 -6.84 12.60 -14.09
C TRP A 251 -6.71 13.30 -12.73
N SER A 252 -7.33 14.47 -12.60
CA SER A 252 -7.36 15.26 -11.36
C SER A 252 -8.47 14.84 -10.39
N ASP A 253 -9.37 13.94 -10.80
CA ASP A 253 -10.46 13.48 -9.96
C ASP A 253 -10.01 12.45 -8.92
N VAL A 254 -10.81 12.33 -7.85
CA VAL A 254 -10.53 11.45 -6.72
C VAL A 254 -11.52 10.30 -6.72
N ALA A 255 -11.03 9.08 -6.59
CA ALA A 255 -11.82 7.87 -6.44
C ALA A 255 -12.70 7.95 -5.19
N GLN A 256 -13.78 7.18 -5.18
CA GLN A 256 -14.71 7.12 -4.04
C GLN A 256 -14.12 6.29 -2.89
N PHE A 257 -13.09 6.84 -2.23
CA PHE A 257 -12.45 6.23 -1.08
C PHE A 257 -13.43 6.05 0.08
N ARG A 258 -13.25 4.96 0.82
CA ARG A 258 -14.01 4.69 2.05
C ARG A 258 -13.22 5.19 3.24
N ILE A 259 -13.77 6.18 3.92
CA ILE A 259 -13.25 6.75 5.15
C ILE A 259 -14.03 6.10 6.29
N HIS A 260 -13.35 5.29 7.10
CA HIS A 260 -13.92 4.70 8.29
C HIS A 260 -13.32 5.36 9.50
N SER A 261 -14.20 5.96 10.26
CA SER A 261 -13.85 6.68 11.45
C SER A 261 -14.51 5.99 12.63
N PHE A 262 -13.74 5.72 13.68
CA PHE A 262 -14.19 4.95 14.83
C PHE A 262 -13.65 5.52 16.13
N ASP A 263 -14.33 5.18 17.22
CA ASP A 263 -13.98 5.57 18.57
C ASP A 263 -14.32 4.43 19.54
N ILE A 264 -13.53 4.28 20.60
CA ILE A 264 -13.68 3.19 21.57
C ILE A 264 -13.90 3.75 22.97
N GLU A 265 -14.72 3.06 23.75
CA GLU A 265 -14.95 3.38 25.15
C GLU A 265 -14.56 2.21 26.04
N CYS A 266 -13.88 2.52 27.14
CA CYS A 266 -13.39 1.53 28.11
C CYS A 266 -13.99 1.78 29.50
N ALA A 267 -14.27 0.70 30.23
CA ALA A 267 -14.73 0.80 31.62
C ALA A 267 -13.53 0.78 32.58
N GLY A 268 -12.97 1.96 32.88
CA GLY A 268 -11.82 2.11 33.77
C GLY A 268 -12.15 2.11 35.27
N ARG A 269 -11.15 1.78 36.10
CA ARG A 269 -11.21 1.91 37.57
C ARG A 269 -11.16 3.39 38.00
N LYS A 270 -11.87 3.73 39.07
CA LYS A 270 -11.99 5.12 39.56
C LYS A 270 -10.62 5.75 39.84
N GLY A 271 -10.34 6.88 39.20
CA GLY A 271 -9.11 7.65 39.40
C GLY A 271 -7.87 7.03 38.76
N VAL A 272 -8.03 5.98 37.94
CA VAL A 272 -6.95 5.28 37.24
C VAL A 272 -7.21 5.37 35.75
N PHE A 273 -6.18 5.68 34.97
CA PHE A 273 -6.27 5.65 33.51
C PHE A 273 -6.43 4.19 33.03
N PRO A 274 -7.29 3.88 32.04
CA PRO A 274 -7.53 2.51 31.61
C PRO A 274 -6.24 1.75 31.22
N GLU A 275 -6.09 0.53 31.74
CA GLU A 275 -5.00 -0.39 31.43
C GLU A 275 -5.53 -1.55 30.56
N PRO A 276 -4.96 -1.82 29.36
CA PRO A 276 -5.49 -2.83 28.43
C PRO A 276 -5.58 -4.25 28.98
N GLN A 277 -4.83 -4.58 30.03
CA GLN A 277 -4.84 -5.90 30.65
C GLN A 277 -5.96 -6.06 31.70
N ILE A 278 -6.61 -4.96 32.11
CA ILE A 278 -7.53 -4.93 33.25
C ILE A 278 -8.89 -4.35 32.85
N ASP A 279 -8.89 -3.23 32.14
CA ASP A 279 -10.07 -2.41 31.90
C ASP A 279 -10.65 -2.75 30.49
N PRO A 280 -11.85 -3.33 30.40
CA PRO A 280 -12.39 -3.88 29.15
C PRO A 280 -12.90 -2.78 28.21
N ILE A 281 -12.86 -3.06 26.91
CA ILE A 281 -13.55 -2.26 25.90
C ILE A 281 -15.04 -2.58 25.99
N ILE A 282 -15.86 -1.54 26.18
CA ILE A 282 -17.31 -1.67 26.35
C ILE A 282 -18.10 -1.16 25.15
N GLN A 283 -17.56 -0.25 24.35
CA GLN A 283 -18.23 0.22 23.14
C GLN A 283 -17.23 0.52 22.02
N ILE A 284 -17.66 0.33 20.77
CA ILE A 284 -16.93 0.73 19.57
C ILE A 284 -17.92 1.37 18.60
N ALA A 285 -17.85 2.69 18.46
CA ALA A 285 -18.68 3.47 17.54
C ALA A 285 -18.01 3.56 16.18
N ASN A 286 -18.78 3.44 15.09
CA ASN A 286 -18.26 3.48 13.73
C ASN A 286 -19.12 4.37 12.83
N VAL A 287 -18.46 5.21 12.05
CA VAL A 287 -19.04 6.00 10.96
C VAL A 287 -18.24 5.72 9.70
N VAL A 288 -18.92 5.33 8.62
CA VAL A 288 -18.28 5.09 7.32
C VAL A 288 -18.86 6.01 6.28
N LYS A 289 -18.00 6.80 5.65
CA LYS A 289 -18.35 7.78 4.62
C LYS A 289 -17.58 7.51 3.33
N LEU A 290 -18.19 7.81 2.18
CA LEU A 290 -17.48 7.85 0.91
C LEU A 290 -16.96 9.26 0.65
N HIS A 291 -15.74 9.37 0.15
CA HIS A 291 -15.19 10.64 -0.29
C HIS A 291 -16.11 11.28 -1.35
N GLY A 292 -16.35 12.59 -1.21
CA GLY A 292 -17.22 13.36 -2.10
C GLY A 292 -18.73 13.20 -1.88
N GLU A 293 -19.20 12.21 -1.09
CA GLU A 293 -20.63 12.03 -0.81
C GLU A 293 -21.02 12.79 0.47
N GLU A 294 -22.24 13.32 0.56
CA GLU A 294 -22.74 13.95 1.80
C GLU A 294 -23.23 12.90 2.81
N ASP A 295 -23.91 11.87 2.29
CA ASP A 295 -24.53 10.83 3.10
C ASP A 295 -23.51 9.84 3.67
N VAL A 296 -23.75 9.41 4.91
CA VAL A 296 -22.99 8.35 5.57
C VAL A 296 -23.51 6.99 5.11
N VAL A 297 -22.60 6.08 4.78
CA VAL A 297 -22.92 4.72 4.36
C VAL A 297 -23.37 3.88 5.56
N VAL A 298 -22.63 3.95 6.66
CA VAL A 298 -22.87 3.16 7.87
C VAL A 298 -22.69 4.01 9.11
N ARG A 299 -23.65 3.92 10.03
CA ARG A 299 -23.53 4.35 11.43
C ARG A 299 -23.89 3.16 12.30
N ASN A 300 -22.94 2.66 13.07
CA ASN A 300 -23.23 1.59 14.01
C ASN A 300 -22.42 1.74 15.30
N VAL A 301 -22.90 1.10 16.36
CA VAL A 301 -22.18 0.97 17.62
C VAL A 301 -22.20 -0.48 18.06
N PHE A 302 -21.01 -1.02 18.34
CA PHE A 302 -20.83 -2.31 18.97
C PHE A 302 -20.77 -2.06 20.46
N THR A 303 -21.56 -2.78 21.25
CA THR A 303 -21.67 -2.57 22.70
C THR A 303 -21.55 -3.89 23.44
N LEU A 304 -20.87 -3.85 24.59
CA LEU A 304 -20.89 -4.91 25.57
C LEU A 304 -22.17 -4.79 26.41
N ASN A 305 -22.84 -5.92 26.61
CA ASN A 305 -24.19 -6.03 27.16
C ASN A 305 -25.25 -5.34 26.28
N THR A 306 -26.39 -5.02 26.87
CA THR A 306 -27.55 -4.46 26.18
C THR A 306 -27.46 -2.94 26.09
N CYS A 307 -27.84 -2.39 24.95
CA CYS A 307 -27.97 -0.95 24.72
C CYS A 307 -29.35 -0.64 24.12
N ALA A 308 -29.93 0.50 24.48
CA ALA A 308 -31.20 0.96 23.91
C ALA A 308 -31.02 1.37 22.43
N PRO A 309 -32.07 1.32 21.60
CA PRO A 309 -31.98 1.78 20.21
C PRO A 309 -31.57 3.26 20.12
N ILE A 310 -30.60 3.56 19.24
CA ILE A 310 -30.14 4.93 18.96
C ILE A 310 -30.70 5.37 17.60
N GLY A 311 -31.25 6.58 17.55
CA GLY A 311 -31.77 7.14 16.31
C GLY A 311 -30.70 7.20 15.21
N HIS A 312 -31.01 6.68 14.02
CA HIS A 312 -30.14 6.70 12.84
C HIS A 312 -28.83 5.90 12.94
N ALA A 313 -28.67 5.03 13.95
CA ALA A 313 -27.53 4.13 14.11
C ALA A 313 -27.97 2.68 14.35
N GLU A 314 -27.23 1.72 13.80
CA GLU A 314 -27.40 0.30 14.08
C GLU A 314 -26.69 -0.06 15.40
N VAL A 315 -27.44 -0.52 16.39
CA VAL A 315 -26.89 -0.94 17.69
C VAL A 315 -26.68 -2.46 17.70
N LYS A 316 -25.44 -2.91 17.96
CA LYS A 316 -25.07 -4.32 18.04
C LYS A 316 -24.59 -4.64 19.45
N CYS A 317 -25.33 -5.51 20.14
CA CYS A 317 -25.10 -5.87 21.53
C CYS A 317 -24.46 -7.26 21.63
N PHE A 318 -23.42 -7.41 22.44
CA PHE A 318 -22.70 -8.67 22.65
C PHE A 318 -22.55 -8.95 24.14
N SER A 319 -22.64 -10.20 24.57
CA SER A 319 -22.51 -10.58 26.00
C SER A 319 -21.06 -10.72 26.46
N LYS A 320 -20.13 -10.92 25.52
CA LYS A 320 -18.69 -11.05 25.78
C LYS A 320 -17.91 -10.07 24.91
N GLU A 321 -16.88 -9.47 25.50
CA GLU A 321 -15.97 -8.56 24.80
C GLU A 321 -15.30 -9.25 23.60
N THR A 322 -14.92 -10.52 23.74
CA THR A 322 -14.32 -11.30 22.65
C THR A 322 -15.22 -11.40 21.43
N ASP A 323 -16.52 -11.58 21.63
CA ASP A 323 -17.49 -11.70 20.54
C ASP A 323 -17.72 -10.34 19.88
N MET A 324 -17.73 -9.26 20.68
CA MET A 324 -17.79 -7.89 20.19
C MET A 324 -16.59 -7.55 19.30
N LEU A 325 -15.37 -7.83 19.77
CA LEU A 325 -14.12 -7.58 19.03
C LEU A 325 -14.04 -8.44 17.77
N GLN A 326 -14.46 -9.70 17.83
CA GLN A 326 -14.53 -10.59 16.67
C GLN A 326 -15.50 -10.05 15.61
N ALA A 327 -16.69 -9.59 16.03
CA ALA A 327 -17.69 -9.02 15.13
C ALA A 327 -17.24 -7.69 14.53
N TRP A 328 -16.57 -6.85 15.31
CA TRP A 328 -15.97 -5.60 14.82
C TRP A 328 -14.86 -5.88 13.80
N ALA A 329 -13.97 -6.85 14.06
CA ALA A 329 -12.95 -7.27 13.12
C ALA A 329 -13.55 -7.82 11.81
N GLN A 330 -14.65 -8.57 11.87
CA GLN A 330 -15.38 -9.01 10.67
C GLN A 330 -16.01 -7.84 9.90
N PHE A 331 -16.55 -6.85 10.62
CA PHE A 331 -17.08 -5.63 10.03
C PHE A 331 -16.00 -4.84 9.27
N VAL A 332 -14.84 -4.61 9.89
CA VAL A 332 -13.68 -3.95 9.24
C VAL A 332 -13.22 -4.72 8.01
N ARG A 333 -13.11 -6.06 8.08
CA ARG A 333 -12.74 -6.89 6.92
C ARG A 333 -13.76 -6.78 5.78
N LYS A 334 -15.04 -6.65 6.07
CA LYS A 334 -16.11 -6.50 5.07
C LYS A 334 -16.08 -5.14 4.37
N LEU A 335 -15.60 -4.10 5.04
CA LEU A 335 -15.43 -2.78 4.44
C LEU A 335 -14.34 -2.77 3.36
N ILE A 336 -13.32 -3.64 3.48
CA ILE A 336 -12.06 -3.63 2.71
C ILE A 336 -11.50 -2.21 2.73
N LEU A 337 -11.03 -1.81 3.92
CA LEU A 337 -10.75 -0.44 4.28
C LEU A 337 -9.62 0.22 3.48
N ILE A 338 -9.62 1.55 3.47
CA ILE A 338 -8.63 2.38 2.77
C ILE A 338 -8.07 3.44 3.71
N PHE A 339 -8.93 4.14 4.46
CA PHE A 339 -8.49 5.10 5.47
C PHE A 339 -9.13 4.83 6.83
N LEU A 340 -8.29 4.72 7.86
CA LEU A 340 -8.68 4.79 9.27
C LEU A 340 -8.45 6.21 9.77
N GLN A 341 -9.49 6.84 10.32
CA GLN A 341 -9.38 8.14 10.96
C GLN A 341 -9.90 8.08 12.38
N ASP A 342 -9.10 8.55 13.34
CA ASP A 342 -9.51 8.76 14.71
C ASP A 342 -10.44 9.98 14.80
N ILE A 343 -11.60 9.85 15.46
CA ILE A 343 -12.55 10.96 15.67
C ILE A 343 -12.41 11.47 17.10
N THR A 344 -11.51 12.42 17.30
CA THR A 344 -11.49 13.17 18.57
C THR A 344 -12.53 14.30 18.61
N SER A 345 -13.17 14.69 17.49
CA SER A 345 -13.95 15.95 17.43
C SER A 345 -15.42 15.85 17.01
N THR A 346 -15.90 14.78 16.38
CA THR A 346 -17.28 14.72 15.83
C THR A 346 -18.23 13.77 16.57
N ILE A 347 -17.75 12.70 17.20
CA ILE A 347 -18.59 11.75 17.98
C ILE A 347 -18.66 12.11 19.47
N SER A 348 -17.60 12.72 20.02
CA SER A 348 -17.56 13.13 21.44
C SER A 348 -18.77 14.01 21.82
N ILE A 349 -19.25 14.88 20.94
CA ILE A 349 -20.43 15.72 21.20
C ILE A 349 -21.73 14.88 21.28
N PHE A 350 -21.86 13.81 20.49
CA PHE A 350 -23.06 12.98 20.49
C PHE A 350 -23.12 11.99 21.65
N LEU A 351 -21.98 11.43 22.09
CA LEU A 351 -21.95 10.53 23.25
C LEU A 351 -22.00 11.30 24.58
N THR A 352 -21.31 12.44 24.69
CA THR A 352 -21.32 13.27 25.92
C THR A 352 -22.74 13.75 26.23
N PHE A 353 -23.50 14.18 25.21
CA PHE A 353 -24.87 14.66 25.40
C PHE A 353 -25.87 13.55 25.78
N TRP A 354 -25.57 12.28 25.48
CA TRP A 354 -26.45 11.15 25.84
C TRP A 354 -26.15 10.60 27.24
N ILE A 355 -24.87 10.59 27.65
CA ILE A 355 -24.44 10.18 28.99
C ILE A 355 -24.92 11.17 30.05
N GLU A 356 -24.88 12.48 29.79
CA GLU A 356 -25.38 13.49 30.74
C GLU A 356 -26.90 13.45 30.97
N GLN A 357 -27.66 12.75 30.12
CA GLN A 357 -29.12 12.65 30.22
C GLN A 357 -29.60 11.33 30.85
N ASN A 358 -28.72 10.36 31.11
CA ASN A 358 -29.12 9.02 31.60
C ASN A 358 -28.19 8.41 32.69
N ILE A 359 -27.39 9.24 33.36
CA ILE A 359 -26.88 8.97 34.72
C ILE A 359 -27.67 9.85 35.68
#